data_AF-A0A7X1TP59-F1
#
_entry.id   AF-A0A7X1TP59-F1
#
_cell.length_a   1.000
_cell.length_b   1.000
_cell.length_c   1.000
_cell.angle_alpha   90.00
_cell.angle_beta   90.00
_cell.angle_gamma   90.00
#
_symmetry.space_group_name_H-M   'P 1'
#
loop_
_entity.id
_entity.type
_entity.pdbx_description
1 polymer ?
#
loop_
_entity_poly.entity_id
_entity_poly.type
_entity_poly.pdbx_seq_one_letter_code
_entity_poly.pdbx_strand_id
1 'polypeptide(L)'
;MWAVWGLFLVDYLVSLWLAPSRGRWFVRHLHELVILLLPMLRPLRLLRLIPLLRVLNRSGGDALRGHIVLYVVSAMTVLGYAGALAVLDAEQGAPGANILTLPDALWWALTTVTSVGYGDYYPVTGAGRLVAAGLMIGGIGVLSAVTAAFASWLVENVGSGRDNAQAAQSDARMQDQLTSVSLQIDTLTRQLGHGSHQGHTPKE
;
A
#
# COMPACT_ATOMS: atom_id res chain seq x y z
N MET A 1 -5.74 -27.77 19.29
CA MET A 1 -4.75 -27.24 18.32
C MET A 1 -3.29 -27.56 18.66
N TRP A 2 -2.92 -27.95 19.89
CA TRP A 2 -1.54 -28.30 20.27
C TRP A 2 -1.10 -29.74 19.87
N ALA A 3 -2.05 -30.65 19.69
CA ALA A 3 -1.77 -32.03 19.25
C ALA A 3 -1.18 -32.11 17.82
N VAL A 4 -1.57 -31.17 16.95
CA VAL A 4 -1.06 -31.10 15.57
C VAL A 4 0.41 -30.64 15.55
N TRP A 5 0.80 -29.74 16.47
CA TRP A 5 2.18 -29.29 16.63
C TRP A 5 3.08 -30.37 17.23
N GLY A 6 2.59 -31.13 18.21
CA GLY A 6 3.34 -32.23 18.82
C GLY A 6 3.60 -33.40 17.87
N LEU A 7 2.60 -33.79 17.07
CA LEU A 7 2.75 -34.87 16.08
C LEU A 7 3.77 -34.51 14.99
N PHE A 8 3.78 -33.24 14.55
CA PHE A 8 4.73 -32.72 13.55
C PHE A 8 6.17 -32.61 14.06
N LEU A 9 6.36 -32.26 15.34
CA LEU A 9 7.69 -32.20 15.96
C LEU A 9 8.34 -33.59 16.04
N VAL A 10 7.53 -34.60 16.37
CA VAL A 10 7.95 -36.00 16.46
C VAL A 10 8.29 -36.57 15.07
N ASP A 11 7.47 -36.29 14.07
CA ASP A 11 7.70 -36.73 12.68
C ASP A 11 8.97 -36.10 12.06
N TYR A 12 9.23 -34.82 12.37
CA TYR A 12 10.44 -34.11 11.97
C TYR A 12 11.71 -34.68 12.64
N LEU A 13 11.64 -34.99 13.94
CA LEU A 13 12.76 -35.58 14.68
C LEU A 13 13.08 -37.00 14.18
N VAL A 14 12.07 -37.82 13.88
CA VAL A 14 12.24 -39.18 13.35
C VAL A 14 12.86 -39.17 11.95
N SER A 15 12.41 -38.25 11.08
CA SER A 15 12.95 -38.11 9.72
C SER A 15 14.38 -37.53 9.70
N LEU A 16 14.73 -36.67 10.66
CA LEU A 16 16.08 -36.12 10.80
C LEU A 16 17.07 -37.15 11.35
N TRP A 17 16.60 -38.10 12.17
CA TRP A 17 17.45 -39.12 12.79
C TRP A 17 17.76 -40.32 11.89
N LEU A 18 16.92 -40.59 10.88
CA LEU A 18 17.04 -41.80 10.04
C LEU A 18 17.78 -41.63 8.68
N ALA A 19 18.34 -40.46 8.33
CA ALA A 19 18.94 -40.23 7.01
C ALA A 19 20.50 -40.12 7.02
N PRO A 20 21.25 -41.14 6.54
CA PRO A 20 22.72 -41.20 6.65
C PRO A 20 23.52 -40.49 5.54
N SER A 21 22.92 -39.79 4.57
CA SER A 21 23.71 -39.13 3.50
C SER A 21 23.11 -37.79 3.02
N ARG A 22 23.80 -36.69 3.35
CA ARG A 22 23.22 -35.35 3.58
C ARG A 22 23.13 -34.42 2.35
N GLY A 23 23.63 -34.80 1.17
CA GLY A 23 23.83 -33.82 0.08
C GLY A 23 22.89 -33.93 -1.13
N ARG A 24 22.62 -35.14 -1.63
CA ARG A 24 21.92 -35.33 -2.93
C ARG A 24 20.48 -35.81 -2.80
N TRP A 25 20.05 -36.20 -1.61
CA TRP A 25 18.67 -36.59 -1.33
C TRP A 25 17.75 -35.37 -1.16
N PHE A 26 18.29 -34.25 -0.65
CA PHE A 26 17.59 -32.98 -0.42
C PHE A 26 16.95 -32.38 -1.68
N VAL A 27 17.55 -32.60 -2.86
CA VAL A 27 17.04 -32.02 -4.12
C VAL A 27 15.99 -32.93 -4.78
N ARG A 28 16.00 -34.25 -4.51
CA ARG A 28 15.03 -35.18 -5.11
C ARG A 28 13.71 -35.29 -4.34
N HIS A 29 13.69 -35.05 -3.02
CA HIS A 29 12.48 -35.15 -2.18
C HIS A 29 11.85 -33.80 -1.80
N LEU A 30 12.18 -32.71 -2.49
CA LEU A 30 11.63 -31.38 -2.22
C LEU A 30 10.08 -31.34 -2.29
N HIS A 31 9.46 -32.22 -3.08
CA HIS A 31 8.01 -32.27 -3.24
C HIS A 31 7.27 -32.86 -2.02
N GLU A 32 7.86 -33.82 -1.32
CA GLU A 32 7.32 -34.35 -0.04
C GLU A 32 7.52 -33.35 1.10
N LEU A 33 8.65 -32.63 1.10
CA LEU A 33 8.91 -31.53 2.04
C LEU A 33 7.96 -30.33 1.83
N VAL A 34 7.62 -30.03 0.57
CA VAL A 34 6.68 -28.95 0.20
C VAL A 34 5.24 -29.28 0.58
N ILE A 35 4.81 -30.54 0.45
CA ILE A 35 3.47 -30.99 0.88
C ILE A 35 3.32 -30.97 2.41
N LEU A 36 4.40 -31.21 3.15
CA LEU A 36 4.41 -31.17 4.61
C LEU A 36 4.55 -29.73 5.17
N LEU A 37 5.24 -28.82 4.47
CA LEU A 37 5.37 -27.39 4.82
C LEU A 37 4.22 -26.49 4.31
N LEU A 38 3.37 -27.01 3.41
CA LEU A 38 2.27 -26.29 2.75
C LEU A 38 1.28 -25.60 3.72
N PRO A 39 0.96 -26.13 4.91
CA PRO A 39 0.13 -25.43 5.90
C PRO A 39 0.85 -24.25 6.59
N MET A 40 2.17 -24.38 6.82
CA MET A 40 3.01 -23.41 7.53
C MET A 40 3.39 -22.19 6.66
N LEU A 41 3.38 -22.34 5.34
CA LEU A 41 3.79 -21.29 4.38
C LEU A 41 2.65 -20.37 3.91
N ARG A 42 1.41 -20.55 4.38
CA ARG A 42 0.28 -19.65 4.06
C ARG A 42 0.55 -18.17 4.40
N PRO A 43 1.15 -17.80 5.56
CA PRO A 43 1.53 -16.41 5.81
C PRO A 43 2.65 -15.89 4.88
N LEU A 44 3.49 -16.76 4.31
CA LEU A 44 4.50 -16.34 3.31
C LEU A 44 3.89 -15.95 1.95
N ARG A 45 2.59 -16.15 1.73
CA ARG A 45 1.88 -15.57 0.57
C ARG A 45 1.88 -14.04 0.61
N LEU A 46 1.99 -13.42 1.80
CA LEU A 46 2.19 -11.97 1.96
C LEU A 46 3.58 -11.51 1.52
N LEU A 47 4.63 -12.36 1.58
CA LEU A 47 5.94 -12.04 1.01
C LEU A 47 5.89 -11.88 -0.52
N ARG A 48 4.85 -12.40 -1.19
CA ARG A 48 4.61 -12.16 -2.62
C ARG A 48 4.22 -10.70 -2.92
N LEU A 49 3.88 -9.88 -1.91
CA LEU A 49 3.70 -8.43 -2.04
C LEU A 49 5.01 -7.63 -1.93
N ILE A 50 6.13 -8.23 -1.51
CA ILE A 50 7.42 -7.52 -1.40
C ILE A 50 7.94 -7.03 -2.76
N PRO A 51 7.84 -7.79 -3.87
CA PRO A 51 8.15 -7.28 -5.21
C PRO A 51 7.22 -6.13 -5.63
N LEU A 52 5.95 -6.17 -5.23
CA LEU A 52 4.97 -5.12 -5.50
C LEU A 52 5.30 -3.83 -4.73
N LEU A 53 5.76 -3.96 -3.47
CA LEU A 53 6.29 -2.85 -2.66
C LEU A 53 7.62 -2.32 -3.22
N ARG A 54 8.49 -3.17 -3.77
CA ARG A 54 9.74 -2.75 -4.43
C ARG A 54 9.53 -2.04 -5.77
N VAL A 55 8.51 -2.43 -6.54
CA VAL A 55 8.11 -1.71 -7.77
C VAL A 55 7.51 -0.35 -7.44
N LEU A 56 6.73 -0.26 -6.36
CA LEU A 56 6.18 0.99 -5.85
C LEU A 56 7.26 1.96 -5.35
N ASN A 57 8.39 1.44 -4.85
CA ASN A 57 9.51 2.24 -4.33
C ASN A 57 10.59 2.58 -5.38
N ARG A 58 10.37 2.28 -6.67
CA ARG A 58 11.40 2.47 -7.73
C ARG A 58 11.12 3.64 -8.68
N SER A 59 9.94 4.27 -8.60
CA SER A 59 9.60 5.47 -9.38
C SER A 59 9.76 6.72 -8.51
N GLY A 60 10.85 7.46 -8.72
CA GLY A 60 11.30 8.62 -7.95
C GLY A 60 10.45 9.89 -8.07
N GLY A 61 9.13 9.80 -7.92
CA GLY A 61 8.20 10.94 -7.80
C GLY A 61 7.20 10.85 -6.65
N ASP A 62 6.86 9.61 -6.21
CA ASP A 62 5.79 9.34 -5.22
C ASP A 62 6.31 9.05 -3.79
N ALA A 63 7.57 9.40 -3.50
CA ALA A 63 8.23 9.06 -2.24
C ALA A 63 7.44 9.53 -1.01
N LEU A 64 6.79 10.69 -1.04
CA LEU A 64 6.01 11.20 0.10
C LEU A 64 4.78 10.34 0.43
N ARG A 65 4.05 9.82 -0.56
CA ARG A 65 2.80 9.05 -0.31
C ARG A 65 3.08 7.66 0.27
N GLY A 66 4.18 7.02 -0.12
CA GLY A 66 4.63 5.76 0.49
C GLY A 66 4.99 5.91 1.98
N HIS A 67 5.59 7.05 2.35
CA HIS A 67 5.88 7.37 3.75
C HIS A 67 4.60 7.58 4.56
N ILE A 68 3.54 8.17 3.97
CA ILE A 68 2.25 8.35 4.64
C ILE A 68 1.61 7.00 4.96
N VAL A 69 1.55 6.07 4.02
CA VAL A 69 0.99 4.73 4.27
C VAL A 69 1.79 3.99 5.34
N LEU A 70 3.13 4.04 5.27
CA LEU A 70 4.00 3.44 6.27
C LEU A 70 3.78 4.07 7.66
N TYR A 71 3.68 5.40 7.73
CA TYR A 71 3.42 6.13 8.96
C TYR A 71 2.07 5.72 9.55
N VAL A 72 1.01 5.65 8.74
CA VAL A 72 -0.34 5.27 9.17
C VAL A 72 -0.37 3.81 9.68
N VAL A 73 0.24 2.87 8.96
CA VAL A 73 0.32 1.46 9.41
C VAL A 73 1.15 1.33 10.69
N SER A 74 2.28 2.05 10.78
CA SER A 74 3.11 2.06 11.98
C SER A 74 2.37 2.67 13.18
N ALA A 75 1.65 3.77 12.98
CA ALA A 75 0.84 4.41 14.00
C ALA A 75 -0.30 3.52 14.46
N MET A 76 -0.97 2.81 13.55
CA MET A 76 -2.01 1.83 13.87
C MET A 76 -1.47 0.66 14.71
N THR A 77 -0.27 0.18 14.37
CA THR A 77 0.39 -0.91 15.10
C THR A 77 0.80 -0.46 16.50
N VAL A 78 1.42 0.71 16.62
CA VAL A 78 1.83 1.29 17.91
C VAL A 78 0.62 1.60 18.79
N LEU A 79 -0.43 2.20 18.22
CA LEU A 79 -1.66 2.53 18.93
C LEU A 79 -2.38 1.26 19.41
N GLY A 80 -2.50 0.24 18.56
CA GLY A 80 -3.11 -1.04 18.92
C GLY A 80 -2.33 -1.77 20.01
N TYR A 81 -1.00 -1.80 19.92
CA TYR A 81 -0.14 -2.42 20.93
C TYR A 81 -0.19 -1.66 22.26
N ALA A 82 -0.12 -0.32 22.23
CA ALA A 82 -0.25 0.51 23.42
C ALA A 82 -1.63 0.38 24.07
N GLY A 83 -2.70 0.33 23.27
CA GLY A 83 -4.07 0.10 23.75
C GLY A 83 -4.24 -1.29 24.39
N ALA A 84 -3.64 -2.33 23.81
CA ALA A 84 -3.64 -3.67 24.38
C ALA A 84 -2.91 -3.72 25.73
N LEU A 85 -1.75 -3.09 25.87
CA LEU A 85 -1.04 -3.04 27.14
C LEU A 85 -1.79 -2.23 28.19
N ALA A 86 -2.31 -1.06 27.81
CA ALA A 86 -3.03 -0.19 28.73
C ALA A 86 -4.35 -0.83 29.22
N VAL A 87 -5.07 -1.55 28.36
CA VAL A 87 -6.28 -2.26 28.79
C VAL A 87 -5.95 -3.47 29.65
N LEU A 88 -4.86 -4.20 29.34
CA LEU A 88 -4.44 -5.34 30.14
C LEU A 88 -4.05 -4.90 31.56
N ASP A 89 -3.28 -3.83 31.69
CA ASP A 89 -2.89 -3.27 32.99
C ASP A 89 -4.12 -2.80 33.80
N ALA A 90 -5.10 -2.20 33.13
CA ALA A 90 -6.34 -1.77 33.77
C ALA A 90 -7.27 -2.93 34.19
N GLU A 91 -7.28 -4.03 33.44
CA GLU A 91 -8.25 -5.13 33.60
C GLU A 91 -7.69 -6.33 34.38
N GLN A 92 -6.38 -6.59 34.36
CA GLN A 92 -5.79 -7.82 34.93
C GLN A 92 -6.05 -8.02 36.43
N GLY A 93 -6.29 -6.94 37.18
CA GLY A 93 -6.62 -6.97 38.60
C GLY A 93 -8.11 -6.85 38.94
N ALA A 94 -9.00 -6.73 37.95
CA ALA A 94 -10.40 -6.40 38.20
C ALA A 94 -11.30 -7.65 38.30
N PRO A 95 -12.22 -7.70 39.29
CA PRO A 95 -13.18 -8.80 39.39
C PRO A 95 -14.16 -8.77 38.21
N GLY A 96 -14.22 -9.89 37.47
CA GLY A 96 -15.08 -10.03 36.29
C GLY A 96 -14.43 -9.59 34.97
N ALA A 97 -13.13 -9.26 34.96
CA ALA A 97 -12.40 -9.00 33.73
C ALA A 97 -12.27 -10.26 32.87
N ASN A 98 -12.44 -10.10 31.56
CA ASN A 98 -12.20 -11.15 30.56
C ASN A 98 -10.87 -10.97 29.83
N ILE A 99 -10.21 -9.81 29.92
CA ILE A 99 -8.88 -9.56 29.36
C ILE A 99 -7.83 -9.86 30.42
N LEU A 100 -7.31 -11.10 30.42
CA LEU A 100 -6.37 -11.57 31.45
C LEU A 100 -4.96 -11.82 30.91
N THR A 101 -4.81 -11.98 29.59
CA THR A 101 -3.53 -12.27 28.96
C THR A 101 -3.22 -11.29 27.83
N LEU A 102 -1.94 -11.12 27.51
CA LEU A 102 -1.49 -10.27 26.41
C LEU A 102 -2.09 -10.68 25.05
N PRO A 103 -2.16 -11.96 24.67
CA PRO A 103 -2.85 -12.39 23.45
C PRO A 103 -4.32 -11.94 23.38
N ASP A 104 -5.06 -12.04 24.49
CA ASP A 104 -6.47 -11.63 24.54
C ASP A 104 -6.60 -10.11 24.35
N ALA A 105 -5.71 -9.33 24.99
CA ALA A 105 -5.67 -7.89 24.85
C ALA A 105 -5.30 -7.44 23.42
N LEU A 106 -4.37 -8.13 22.76
CA LEU A 106 -3.99 -7.87 21.37
C LEU A 106 -5.13 -8.21 20.40
N TRP A 107 -5.83 -9.31 20.63
CA TRP A 107 -7.02 -9.68 19.86
C TRP A 107 -8.15 -8.66 20.03
N TRP A 108 -8.42 -8.26 21.26
CA TRP A 108 -9.36 -7.18 21.56
C TRP A 108 -8.97 -5.87 20.86
N ALA A 109 -7.71 -5.47 20.95
CA ALA A 109 -7.24 -4.24 20.32
C ALA A 109 -7.37 -4.29 18.80
N LEU A 110 -7.05 -5.44 18.17
CA LEU A 110 -7.19 -5.63 16.72
C LEU A 110 -8.66 -5.52 16.29
N THR A 111 -9.57 -6.22 16.97
CA THR A 111 -11.00 -6.20 16.65
C THR A 111 -11.64 -4.84 16.91
N THR A 112 -11.15 -4.10 17.92
CA THR A 112 -11.62 -2.74 18.25
C THR A 112 -11.13 -1.71 17.24
N VAL A 113 -9.83 -1.70 16.92
CA VAL A 113 -9.24 -0.75 15.95
C VAL A 113 -9.81 -0.95 14.55
N THR A 114 -10.11 -2.19 14.17
CA THR A 114 -10.77 -2.51 12.89
C THR A 114 -12.28 -2.33 12.91
N SER A 115 -12.85 -1.88 14.04
CA SER A 115 -14.29 -1.69 14.26
C SER A 115 -15.16 -2.95 14.09
N VAL A 116 -14.55 -4.15 14.16
CA VAL A 116 -15.29 -5.43 14.10
C VAL A 116 -16.02 -5.70 15.41
N GLY A 117 -15.31 -5.57 16.54
CA GLY A 117 -15.87 -5.66 17.90
C GLY A 117 -16.76 -6.88 18.16
N TYR A 118 -16.19 -8.10 18.12
CA TYR A 118 -16.95 -9.33 18.40
C TYR A 118 -17.62 -9.36 19.78
N GLY A 119 -17.06 -8.64 20.76
CA GLY A 119 -17.60 -8.57 22.13
C GLY A 119 -17.27 -9.79 22.99
N ASP A 120 -16.39 -10.66 22.51
CA ASP A 120 -15.81 -11.77 23.28
C ASP A 120 -14.90 -11.27 24.40
N TYR A 121 -14.13 -10.22 24.13
CA TYR A 121 -13.32 -9.49 25.10
C TYR A 121 -13.76 -8.03 25.16
N TYR A 122 -13.83 -7.46 26.37
CA TYR A 122 -14.23 -6.06 26.57
C TYR A 122 -13.83 -5.56 27.96
N PRO A 123 -13.39 -4.30 28.09
CA PRO A 123 -13.04 -3.76 29.40
C PRO A 123 -14.26 -3.55 30.28
N VAL A 124 -14.18 -4.04 31.52
CA VAL A 124 -15.21 -3.86 32.54
C VAL A 124 -14.92 -2.68 33.46
N THR A 125 -13.65 -2.26 33.58
CA THR A 125 -13.24 -1.16 34.45
C THR A 125 -13.48 0.21 33.81
N GLY A 126 -13.66 1.24 34.64
CA GLY A 126 -13.75 2.62 34.17
C GLY A 126 -12.51 3.09 33.41
N ALA A 127 -11.32 2.70 33.88
CA ALA A 127 -10.05 3.02 33.23
C ALA A 127 -9.92 2.30 31.88
N GLY A 128 -10.22 0.99 31.81
CA GLY A 128 -10.21 0.23 30.56
C GLY A 128 -11.20 0.77 29.52
N ARG A 129 -12.37 1.26 29.96
CA ARG A 129 -13.34 1.92 29.06
C ARG A 129 -12.84 3.26 28.50
N LEU A 130 -12.10 4.04 29.28
CA LEU A 130 -11.46 5.26 28.78
C LEU A 130 -10.39 4.93 27.73
N VAL A 131 -9.58 3.89 27.97
CA VAL A 131 -8.61 3.38 26.99
C VAL A 131 -9.32 2.92 25.71
N ALA A 132 -10.42 2.17 25.85
CA ALA A 132 -11.23 1.72 24.71
C ALA A 132 -11.77 2.89 23.89
N ALA A 133 -12.32 3.92 24.55
CA ALA A 133 -12.83 5.11 23.86
C ALA A 133 -11.71 5.82 23.07
N GLY A 134 -10.53 5.98 23.68
CA GLY A 134 -9.36 6.54 22.98
C GLY A 134 -8.92 5.69 21.79
N LEU A 135 -8.89 4.37 21.95
CA LEU A 135 -8.52 3.42 20.90
C LEU A 135 -9.50 3.45 19.73
N MET A 136 -10.81 3.55 20.01
CA MET A 136 -11.85 3.67 18.98
C MET A 136 -11.71 4.96 18.17
N ILE A 137 -11.51 6.10 18.82
CA ILE A 137 -11.28 7.40 18.15
C ILE A 137 -10.02 7.33 17.29
N GLY A 138 -8.92 6.80 17.84
CA GLY A 138 -7.67 6.66 17.11
C GLY A 138 -7.78 5.70 15.92
N GLY A 139 -8.48 4.57 16.07
CA GLY A 139 -8.73 3.61 14.99
C GLY A 139 -9.50 4.22 13.82
N ILE A 140 -10.59 4.95 14.10
CA ILE A 140 -11.35 5.68 13.08
C ILE A 140 -10.49 6.74 12.40
N GLY A 141 -9.68 7.50 13.16
CA GLY A 141 -8.79 8.52 12.61
C GLY A 141 -7.78 7.95 11.61
N VAL A 142 -7.16 6.83 11.95
CA VAL A 142 -6.22 6.10 11.07
C VAL A 142 -6.93 5.59 9.81
N LEU A 143 -8.07 4.92 9.94
CA LEU A 143 -8.84 4.40 8.79
C LEU A 143 -9.32 5.54 7.87
N SER A 144 -9.70 6.68 8.44
CA SER A 144 -10.09 7.88 7.70
C SER A 144 -8.92 8.45 6.91
N ALA A 145 -7.72 8.48 7.50
CA ALA A 145 -6.51 8.93 6.81
C ALA A 145 -6.15 8.02 5.62
N VAL A 146 -6.26 6.70 5.76
CA VAL A 146 -6.07 5.76 4.63
C VAL A 146 -7.08 6.04 3.52
N THR A 147 -8.35 6.20 3.88
CA THR A 147 -9.44 6.46 2.92
C THR A 147 -9.22 7.78 2.17
N ALA A 148 -8.84 8.84 2.88
CA ALA A 148 -8.52 10.13 2.29
C ALA A 148 -7.31 10.05 1.35
N ALA A 149 -6.23 9.37 1.77
CA ALA A 149 -5.04 9.16 0.94
C ALA A 149 -5.38 8.40 -0.35
N PHE A 150 -6.24 7.37 -0.26
CA PHE A 150 -6.73 6.63 -1.41
C PHE A 150 -7.59 7.50 -2.34
N ALA A 151 -8.52 8.28 -1.79
CA ALA A 151 -9.32 9.22 -2.57
C ALA A 151 -8.45 10.24 -3.30
N SER A 152 -7.47 10.83 -2.62
CA SER A 152 -6.49 11.75 -3.23
C SER A 152 -5.62 11.08 -4.28
N TRP A 153 -5.36 9.78 -4.18
CA TRP A 153 -4.65 9.02 -5.22
C TRP A 153 -5.54 8.80 -6.44
N LEU A 154 -6.80 8.45 -6.23
CA LEU A 154 -7.75 8.22 -7.31
C LEU A 154 -8.02 9.50 -8.11
N VAL A 155 -8.22 10.63 -7.41
CA VAL A 155 -8.43 11.94 -8.04
C VAL A 155 -7.21 12.36 -8.86
N GLU A 156 -6.00 12.22 -8.29
CA GLU A 156 -4.76 12.51 -9.01
C GLU A 156 -4.62 11.63 -10.25
N ASN A 157 -4.74 10.32 -10.12
CA ASN A 157 -4.57 9.38 -11.23
C ASN A 157 -5.58 9.61 -12.38
N VAL A 158 -6.80 10.05 -12.05
CA VAL A 158 -7.82 10.43 -13.06
C VAL A 158 -7.55 11.82 -13.64
N GLY A 159 -7.02 12.75 -12.85
CA GLY A 159 -6.64 14.11 -13.27
C GLY A 159 -5.43 14.12 -14.19
N SER A 160 -4.33 13.45 -13.81
CA SER A 160 -3.08 13.40 -14.59
C SER A 160 -3.31 12.82 -16.00
N GLY A 161 -4.24 11.88 -16.15
CA GLY A 161 -4.62 11.34 -17.46
C GLY A 161 -5.32 12.35 -18.37
N ARG A 162 -6.09 13.29 -17.80
CA ARG A 162 -6.75 14.38 -18.53
C ARG A 162 -5.79 15.52 -18.86
N ASP A 163 -4.92 15.87 -17.92
CA ASP A 163 -3.97 16.98 -18.08
C ASP A 163 -2.91 16.66 -19.14
N ASN A 164 -2.37 15.43 -19.15
CA ASN A 164 -1.44 14.98 -20.20
C ASN A 164 -2.10 14.95 -21.59
N ALA A 165 -3.38 14.55 -21.67
CA ALA A 165 -4.11 14.54 -22.93
C ALA A 165 -4.40 15.96 -23.44
N GLN A 166 -4.67 16.92 -22.56
CA GLN A 166 -4.85 18.32 -22.92
C GLN A 166 -3.54 19.00 -23.31
N ALA A 167 -2.44 18.74 -22.59
CA ALA A 167 -1.12 19.27 -22.93
C ALA A 167 -0.68 18.81 -24.34
N ALA A 168 -0.82 17.52 -24.64
CA ALA A 168 -0.51 16.98 -25.96
C ALA A 168 -1.37 17.59 -27.08
N GLN A 169 -2.65 17.87 -26.82
CA GLN A 169 -3.52 18.56 -27.79
C GLN A 169 -3.17 20.05 -27.96
N SER A 170 -2.78 20.73 -26.88
CA SER A 170 -2.35 22.14 -26.93
C SER A 170 -1.09 22.31 -27.76
N ASP A 171 -0.10 21.44 -27.56
CA ASP A 171 1.16 21.46 -28.32
C ASP A 171 0.93 21.18 -29.80
N ALA A 172 0.08 20.20 -30.13
CA ALA A 172 -0.29 19.91 -31.51
C ALA A 172 -0.96 21.12 -32.19
N ARG A 173 -1.93 21.77 -31.51
CA ARG A 173 -2.59 22.99 -32.04
C ARG A 173 -1.61 24.15 -32.23
N MET A 174 -0.65 24.31 -31.31
CA MET A 174 0.35 25.38 -31.40
C MET A 174 1.27 25.16 -32.62
N GLN A 175 1.67 23.92 -32.88
CA GLN A 175 2.47 23.58 -34.08
C GLN A 175 1.69 23.81 -35.38
N ASP A 176 0.40 23.47 -35.41
CA ASP A 176 -0.48 23.74 -36.55
C ASP A 176 -0.58 25.25 -36.82
N GLN A 177 -0.72 26.06 -35.77
CA GLN A 177 -0.75 27.52 -35.89
C GLN A 177 0.56 28.08 -36.44
N LEU A 178 1.71 27.63 -35.92
CA LEU A 178 3.02 28.08 -36.42
C LEU A 178 3.22 27.73 -37.90
N THR A 179 2.80 26.53 -38.30
CA THR A 179 2.85 26.08 -39.70
C THR A 179 2.00 26.98 -40.58
N SER A 180 0.77 27.31 -40.13
CA SER A 180 -0.13 28.20 -40.88
C SER A 180 0.43 29.62 -41.03
N VAL A 181 1.07 30.16 -40.00
CA VAL A 181 1.69 31.49 -40.02
C VAL A 181 2.90 31.51 -40.95
N SER A 182 3.74 30.47 -40.91
CA SER A 182 4.89 30.36 -41.82
C SER A 182 4.46 30.32 -43.28
N LEU A 183 3.37 29.60 -43.60
CA LEU A 183 2.81 29.56 -44.96
C LEU A 183 2.25 30.92 -45.40
N GLN A 184 1.61 31.67 -44.50
CA GLN A 184 1.12 33.02 -44.78
C GLN A 184 2.25 34.01 -45.07
N ILE A 185 3.35 33.94 -44.31
CA ILE A 185 4.52 34.79 -44.55
C ILE A 185 5.12 34.48 -45.93
N ASP A 186 5.32 33.20 -46.27
CA ASP A 186 5.88 32.78 -47.57
C ASP A 186 5.00 33.24 -48.74
N THR A 187 3.67 33.15 -48.61
CA THR A 187 2.74 33.66 -49.62
C THR A 187 2.79 35.18 -49.76
N LEU A 188 2.82 35.93 -48.66
CA LEU A 188 2.97 37.39 -48.70
C LEU A 188 4.31 37.83 -49.30
N THR A 189 5.42 37.14 -48.96
CA THR A 189 6.73 37.41 -49.54
C THR A 189 6.75 37.18 -51.05
N ARG A 190 6.11 36.11 -51.56
CA ARG A 190 5.97 35.88 -53.01
C ARG A 190 5.15 36.98 -53.69
N GLN A 191 4.06 37.43 -53.08
CA GLN A 191 3.22 38.49 -53.65
C GLN A 191 3.96 39.83 -53.73
N LEU A 192 4.71 40.20 -52.69
CA LEU A 192 5.53 41.42 -52.69
C LEU A 192 6.68 41.35 -53.71
N GLY A 193 7.32 40.18 -53.85
CA GLY A 193 8.36 39.94 -54.87
C GLY A 193 7.83 40.13 -56.30
N HIS A 194 6.64 39.60 -56.61
CA HIS A 194 6.00 39.82 -57.92
C HIS A 194 5.51 41.25 -58.14
N GLY A 195 4.97 41.92 -57.10
CA GLY A 195 4.53 43.31 -57.19
C GLY A 195 5.67 44.30 -57.44
N SER A 196 6.86 44.04 -56.88
CA SER A 196 8.03 44.90 -57.06
C SER A 196 8.59 44.94 -58.49
N HIS A 197 8.33 43.89 -59.29
CA HIS A 197 8.77 43.83 -60.70
C HIS A 197 7.86 44.58 -61.68
N GLN A 198 6.61 44.91 -61.30
CA GLN A 198 5.68 45.65 -62.17
C GLN A 198 5.74 47.18 -61.99
N GLY A 199 6.45 47.68 -60.98
CA GLY A 199 6.50 49.11 -60.64
C GLY A 199 7.62 49.93 -61.30
N HIS A 200 8.47 49.34 -62.15
CA HIS A 200 9.63 50.03 -62.73
C HIS A 200 9.63 49.96 -64.27
N THR A 201 8.67 50.65 -64.91
CA THR A 201 8.85 51.10 -66.30
C THR A 201 9.39 52.53 -66.25
N PRO A 202 10.66 52.78 -66.65
CA PRO A 202 11.18 54.13 -66.79
C PRO A 202 10.34 54.88 -67.83
N LYS A 203 9.87 56.06 -67.47
CA LYS A 203 9.27 57.00 -68.41
C LYS A 203 10.42 57.61 -69.23
N GLU A 204 10.50 57.22 -70.50
CA GLU A 204 11.13 58.01 -71.56
C GLU A 204 10.04 58.50 -72.51
#